data_AF-A0A4R7KLX4-F1
#
_entry.id   AF-A0A4R7KLX4-F1
#
_cell.length_a   1.000
_cell.length_b   1.000
_cell.length_c   1.000
_cell.angle_alpha   90.00
_cell.angle_beta   90.00
_cell.angle_gamma   90.00
#
_symmetry.space_group_name_H-M   'P 1'
#
loop_
_entity.id
_entity.type
_entity.pdbx_description
1 polymer ?
#
loop_
_entity_poly.entity_id
_entity_poly.type
_entity_poly.pdbx_seq_one_letter_code
_entity_poly.pdbx_strand_id
1 'polypeptide(L)'
;MNYIINSFRSSNQYMRENAVKYAIKYALNPNPAYRFLGFHGDGGGDCSNFISQCLRAGGAPMAYDSIGPWWYKGNGGKNDRWSVSWAVAHSLYWTLKIRGYKNLPGLKGIEVPDIDILELGDLIQYENAGGRIYHSTIITGFTVQKGIKEPLISQHSFNGLNIYYIKPAASRMHFMKIKI
;
A
#
# COMPACT_ATOMS: atom_id res chain seq x y z
N MET A 1 16.45 20.37 -41.67
CA MET A 1 16.92 19.71 -40.44
C MET A 1 16.10 20.26 -39.29
N ASN A 2 14.95 19.64 -39.00
CA ASN A 2 14.03 20.09 -37.94
C ASN A 2 13.83 18.92 -36.99
N TYR A 3 14.41 19.02 -35.79
CA TYR A 3 14.15 18.08 -34.71
C TYR A 3 12.86 18.50 -34.01
N ILE A 4 11.79 17.76 -34.24
CA ILE A 4 10.60 17.81 -33.39
C ILE A 4 10.97 17.05 -32.11
N ILE A 5 11.22 17.80 -31.04
CA ILE A 5 11.37 17.23 -29.71
C ILE A 5 9.96 16.83 -29.26
N ASN A 6 9.60 15.57 -29.49
CA ASN A 6 8.44 14.99 -28.84
C ASN A 6 8.67 15.08 -27.33
N SER A 7 7.92 15.93 -26.65
CA SER A 7 7.86 15.95 -25.20
C SER A 7 7.43 14.57 -24.73
N PHE A 8 8.35 13.82 -24.11
CA PHE A 8 8.00 12.61 -23.38
C PHE A 8 7.08 13.02 -22.22
N ARG A 9 5.77 13.04 -22.45
CA ARG A 9 4.83 12.72 -21.37
C ARG A 9 5.11 11.27 -21.04
N SER A 10 5.96 11.00 -20.07
CA SER A 10 5.89 9.70 -19.41
C SER A 10 4.48 9.66 -18.83
N SER A 11 3.61 8.84 -19.40
CA SER A 11 2.48 8.34 -18.63
C SER A 11 3.12 7.71 -17.39
N ASN A 12 3.06 8.40 -16.24
CA ASN A 12 3.37 7.83 -14.95
C ASN A 12 2.30 6.77 -14.64
N GLN A 13 2.32 5.71 -15.44
CA GLN A 13 1.45 4.57 -15.32
C GLN A 13 1.96 3.75 -14.14
N TYR A 14 1.07 3.48 -13.21
CA TYR A 14 1.39 2.65 -12.06
C TYR A 14 1.75 1.22 -12.53
N MET A 15 2.95 0.78 -12.19
CA MET A 15 3.48 -0.55 -12.46
C MET A 15 3.37 -1.40 -11.20
N ARG A 16 2.27 -2.16 -11.09
CA ARG A 16 2.02 -3.04 -9.95
C ARG A 16 3.15 -4.05 -9.71
N GLU A 17 3.85 -4.48 -10.77
CA GLU A 17 4.95 -5.43 -10.66
C GLU A 17 6.12 -4.83 -9.87
N ASN A 18 6.34 -3.51 -10.00
CA ASN A 18 7.38 -2.81 -9.24
C ASN A 18 7.00 -2.65 -7.77
N ALA A 19 5.72 -2.44 -7.46
CA ALA A 19 5.25 -2.46 -6.08
C ALA A 19 5.47 -3.83 -5.42
N VAL A 20 5.16 -4.91 -6.14
CA VAL A 20 5.35 -6.29 -5.66
C VAL A 20 6.84 -6.62 -5.51
N LYS A 21 7.68 -6.27 -6.51
CA LYS A 21 9.14 -6.46 -6.42
C LYS A 21 9.74 -5.71 -5.23
N TYR A 22 9.29 -4.48 -4.99
CA TYR A 22 9.70 -3.70 -3.83
C TYR A 22 9.29 -4.40 -2.52
N ALA A 23 8.03 -4.84 -2.44
CA ALA A 23 7.51 -5.53 -1.28
C ALA A 23 8.34 -6.78 -0.97
N ILE A 24 8.58 -7.65 -1.96
CA ILE A 24 9.37 -8.87 -1.80
C ILE A 24 10.79 -8.55 -1.32
N LYS A 25 11.42 -7.51 -1.88
CA LYS A 25 12.78 -7.11 -1.53
C LYS A 25 12.91 -6.64 -0.07
N TYR A 26 11.93 -5.89 0.42
CA TYR A 26 12.04 -5.20 1.71
C TYR A 26 11.17 -5.77 2.83
N ALA A 27 10.32 -6.77 2.55
CA ALA A 27 9.41 -7.38 3.53
C ALA A 27 10.10 -7.92 4.80
N LEU A 28 11.34 -8.39 4.68
CA LEU A 28 12.12 -8.92 5.81
C LEU A 28 13.08 -7.88 6.40
N ASN A 29 13.58 -6.96 5.56
CA ASN A 29 14.58 -5.97 5.92
C ASN A 29 14.10 -4.59 5.47
N PRO A 30 13.72 -3.68 6.38
CA PRO A 30 13.21 -2.36 6.02
C PRO A 30 14.19 -1.56 5.17
N ASN A 31 13.66 -0.79 4.21
CA ASN A 31 14.48 0.02 3.31
C ASN A 31 15.06 1.25 4.05
N PRO A 32 16.40 1.39 4.16
CA PRO A 32 17.01 2.53 4.85
C PRO A 32 16.77 3.89 4.17
N ALA A 33 16.29 3.92 2.92
CA ALA A 33 15.86 5.15 2.25
C ALA A 33 14.58 5.76 2.85
N TYR A 34 13.92 5.04 3.76
CA TYR A 34 12.76 5.49 4.51
C TYR A 34 12.99 5.27 5.99
N ARG A 35 12.47 6.20 6.79
CA ARG A 35 12.46 6.06 8.23
C ARG A 35 11.60 4.86 8.63
N PHE A 36 12.19 3.92 9.37
CA PHE A 36 11.44 2.84 10.00
C PHE A 36 10.59 3.40 11.14
N LEU A 37 9.28 3.11 11.12
CA LEU A 37 8.32 3.71 12.05
C LEU A 37 7.92 2.79 13.22
N GLY A 38 8.60 1.66 13.42
CA GLY A 38 8.32 0.75 14.54
C GLY A 38 6.86 0.29 14.61
N PHE A 39 6.47 -0.37 15.70
CA PHE A 39 5.06 -0.68 15.95
C PHE A 39 4.48 0.33 16.95
N HIS A 40 3.33 0.90 16.63
CA HIS A 40 2.55 1.74 17.54
C HIS A 40 1.16 1.11 17.67
N GLY A 41 0.77 0.74 18.89
CA GLY A 41 -0.34 -0.17 19.18
C GLY A 41 -1.74 0.26 18.72
N ASP A 42 -1.89 1.41 18.08
CA ASP A 42 -3.15 2.03 17.66
C ASP A 42 -3.38 2.04 16.13
N GLY A 43 -2.62 1.22 15.38
CA GLY A 43 -2.71 1.11 13.92
C GLY A 43 -1.81 2.09 13.17
N GLY A 44 -0.94 2.80 13.90
CA GLY A 44 0.24 3.47 13.37
C GLY A 44 1.47 2.53 13.34
N GLY A 45 2.52 2.98 12.69
CA GLY A 45 3.80 2.28 12.65
C GLY A 45 4.21 1.87 11.24
N ASP A 46 5.00 0.81 11.14
CA ASP A 46 5.72 0.52 9.91
C ASP A 46 4.89 -0.24 8.87
N CYS A 47 3.75 -0.84 9.24
CA CYS A 47 2.90 -1.55 8.28
C CYS A 47 2.44 -0.65 7.13
N SER A 48 1.84 0.51 7.43
CA SER A 48 1.35 1.42 6.39
C SER A 48 2.46 2.21 5.73
N ASN A 49 3.54 2.50 6.47
CA ASN A 49 4.76 3.05 5.89
C ASN A 49 5.31 2.15 4.79
N PHE A 50 5.45 0.84 5.07
CA PHE A 50 5.89 -0.16 4.12
C PHE A 50 4.95 -0.24 2.90
N ILE A 51 3.63 -0.29 3.12
CA ILE A 51 2.67 -0.31 2.01
C ILE A 51 2.79 0.96 1.16
N SER A 52 2.94 2.13 1.78
CA SER A 52 3.13 3.38 1.06
C SER A 52 4.42 3.39 0.24
N GLN A 53 5.51 2.81 0.77
CA GLN A 53 6.74 2.62 0.02
C GLN A 53 6.55 1.70 -1.20
N CYS A 54 5.81 0.59 -1.04
CA CYS A 54 5.49 -0.32 -2.15
C CYS A 54 4.71 0.41 -3.25
N LEU A 55 3.66 1.15 -2.88
CA LEU A 55 2.84 1.91 -3.83
C LEU A 55 3.67 2.99 -4.55
N ARG A 56 4.55 3.70 -3.82
CA ARG A 56 5.46 4.69 -4.40
C ARG A 56 6.47 4.05 -5.35
N ALA A 57 7.02 2.88 -5.02
CA ALA A 57 7.90 2.13 -5.90
C ALA A 57 7.19 1.61 -7.16
N GLY A 58 5.88 1.36 -7.08
CA GLY A 58 5.01 1.13 -8.22
C GLY A 58 4.77 2.36 -9.10
N GLY A 59 5.25 3.55 -8.72
CA GLY A 59 5.06 4.78 -9.50
C GLY A 59 3.82 5.58 -9.13
N ALA A 60 3.13 5.27 -8.02
CA ALA A 60 2.02 6.07 -7.53
C ALA A 60 2.50 7.50 -7.23
N PRO A 61 1.95 8.54 -7.88
CA PRO A 61 2.36 9.90 -7.61
C PRO A 61 1.84 10.34 -6.24
N MET A 62 2.71 11.03 -5.49
CA MET A 62 2.35 11.59 -4.19
C MET A 62 1.27 12.67 -4.34
N ALA A 63 0.37 12.72 -3.38
CA ALA A 63 -0.72 13.68 -3.32
C ALA A 63 -0.49 14.65 -2.17
N TYR A 64 -0.29 15.93 -2.47
CA TYR A 64 -0.12 17.00 -1.48
C TYR A 64 -1.39 17.83 -1.25
N ASP A 65 -2.46 17.48 -1.96
CA ASP A 65 -3.76 18.14 -1.82
C ASP A 65 -4.41 17.84 -0.46
N SER A 66 -5.42 18.64 -0.09
CA SER A 66 -6.13 18.50 1.19
C SER A 66 -7.11 17.32 1.21
N ILE A 67 -7.42 16.71 0.06
CA ILE A 67 -8.46 15.68 -0.07
C ILE A 67 -7.78 14.31 -0.19
N GLY A 68 -7.43 13.77 0.99
CA GLY A 68 -6.66 12.53 1.08
C GLY A 68 -5.19 12.79 0.71
N PRO A 69 -4.47 13.63 1.47
CA PRO A 69 -3.03 13.78 1.29
C PRO A 69 -2.38 12.42 1.40
N TRP A 70 -1.35 12.13 0.61
CA TRP A 70 -0.51 10.94 0.72
C TRP A 70 0.89 11.25 0.21
N TRP A 71 1.85 11.43 1.12
CA TRP A 71 3.19 11.85 0.75
C TRP A 71 4.25 11.53 1.80
N TYR A 72 5.49 11.44 1.32
CA TYR A 72 6.70 11.34 2.12
C TYR A 72 7.74 12.34 1.63
N LYS A 73 8.42 13.02 2.54
CA LYS A 73 9.53 13.95 2.26
C LYS A 73 10.70 13.60 3.17
N GLY A 74 11.77 13.09 2.57
CA GLY A 74 12.91 12.62 3.34
C GLY A 74 13.73 11.57 2.61
N ASN A 75 14.73 11.04 3.31
CA ASN A 75 15.72 10.10 2.80
C ASN A 75 16.10 9.01 3.82
N GLY A 76 15.25 8.75 4.81
CA GLY A 76 15.50 7.84 5.92
C GLY A 76 15.96 8.52 7.20
N GLY A 77 16.05 9.86 7.20
CA GLY A 77 16.63 10.64 8.26
C GLY A 77 15.67 10.99 9.41
N LYS A 78 16.24 11.61 10.46
CA LYS A 78 15.48 12.07 11.63
C LYS A 78 14.51 13.22 11.30
N ASN A 79 14.77 13.95 10.23
CA ASN A 79 14.00 15.14 9.81
C ASN A 79 12.92 14.83 8.77
N ASP A 80 12.74 13.55 8.44
CA ASP A 80 11.74 13.11 7.47
C ASP A 80 10.33 13.47 7.94
N ARG A 81 9.48 13.85 6.99
CA ARG A 81 8.09 14.24 7.21
C ARG A 81 7.19 13.43 6.30
N TRP A 82 5.98 13.15 6.75
CA TRP A 82 5.00 12.39 5.98
C TRP A 82 3.56 12.79 6.35
N SER A 83 2.60 12.50 5.47
CA SER A 83 1.18 12.63 5.80
C SER A 83 0.73 11.51 6.75
N VAL A 84 -0.31 11.74 7.55
CA VAL A 84 -0.86 10.71 8.45
C VAL A 84 -1.22 9.42 7.69
N SER A 85 -1.84 9.56 6.52
CA SER A 85 -2.16 8.45 5.59
C SER A 85 -0.97 7.66 5.07
N TRP A 86 0.25 8.21 5.10
CA TRP A 86 1.44 7.46 4.71
C TRP A 86 1.79 6.39 5.74
N ALA A 87 1.53 6.64 7.02
CA ALA A 87 2.03 5.84 8.14
C ALA A 87 0.93 5.22 9.04
N VAL A 88 -0.34 5.59 8.86
CA VAL A 88 -1.44 5.10 9.69
C VAL A 88 -2.46 4.35 8.85
N ALA A 89 -2.76 3.09 9.22
CA ALA A 89 -3.57 2.16 8.42
C ALA A 89 -4.97 2.70 8.14
N HIS A 90 -5.65 3.21 9.17
CA HIS A 90 -6.96 3.83 9.04
C HIS A 90 -6.98 5.00 8.07
N SER A 91 -5.96 5.86 8.13
CA SER A 91 -5.87 7.01 7.24
C SER A 91 -5.51 6.62 5.81
N LEU A 92 -4.66 5.60 5.60
CA LEU A 92 -4.35 5.07 4.28
C LEU A 92 -5.58 4.47 3.61
N TYR A 93 -6.33 3.64 4.32
CA TYR A 93 -7.57 3.03 3.84
C TYR A 93 -8.59 4.07 3.36
N TRP A 94 -8.90 5.06 4.20
CA TRP A 94 -9.84 6.12 3.81
C TRP A 94 -9.31 7.00 2.68
N THR A 95 -8.01 7.27 2.65
CA THR A 95 -7.38 8.00 1.54
C THR A 95 -7.59 7.27 0.21
N LEU A 96 -7.34 5.96 0.17
CA LEU A 96 -7.57 5.16 -1.04
C LEU A 96 -9.03 5.23 -1.50
N LYS A 97 -9.98 5.02 -0.57
CA LYS A 97 -11.43 5.04 -0.87
C LYS A 97 -11.94 6.39 -1.32
N ILE A 98 -11.60 7.46 -0.61
CA ILE A 98 -12.06 8.82 -0.94
C ILE A 98 -11.52 9.24 -2.30
N ARG A 99 -10.23 9.00 -2.56
CA ARG A 99 -9.60 9.33 -3.85
C ARG A 99 -10.15 8.48 -4.98
N GLY A 100 -10.46 7.20 -4.73
CA GLY A 100 -11.12 6.32 -5.69
C GLY A 100 -12.53 6.78 -6.03
N TYR A 101 -13.36 7.02 -5.00
CA TYR A 101 -14.73 7.50 -5.15
C TYR A 101 -14.82 8.82 -5.92
N LYS A 102 -13.92 9.77 -5.63
CA LYS A 102 -13.85 11.07 -6.32
C LYS A 102 -13.09 11.02 -7.65
N ASN A 103 -12.57 9.86 -8.04
CA ASN A 103 -11.70 9.67 -9.20
C ASN A 103 -10.56 10.70 -9.30
N LEU A 104 -9.88 10.97 -8.19
CA LEU A 104 -8.76 11.90 -8.15
C LEU A 104 -7.54 11.33 -8.91
N PRO A 105 -6.62 12.16 -9.41
CA PRO A 105 -5.36 11.68 -9.99
C PRO A 105 -4.48 11.03 -8.92
N GLY A 106 -3.66 10.06 -9.32
CA GLY A 106 -2.67 9.44 -8.45
C GLY A 106 -3.22 8.35 -7.54
N LEU A 107 -2.66 8.23 -6.32
CA LEU A 107 -2.99 7.13 -5.40
C LEU A 107 -4.50 7.02 -5.20
N LYS A 108 -5.09 5.86 -5.54
CA LYS A 108 -6.48 5.54 -5.27
C LYS A 108 -6.73 4.04 -5.32
N GLY A 109 -7.82 3.63 -4.67
CA GLY A 109 -8.29 2.25 -4.69
C GLY A 109 -9.80 2.17 -4.54
N ILE A 110 -10.35 1.01 -4.86
CA ILE A 110 -11.75 0.67 -4.66
C ILE A 110 -11.82 -0.57 -3.78
N GLU A 111 -12.76 -0.57 -2.83
CA GLU A 111 -13.05 -1.76 -2.07
C GLU A 111 -13.90 -2.70 -2.93
N VAL A 112 -13.50 -3.97 -2.99
CA VAL A 112 -14.19 -5.02 -3.77
C VAL A 112 -14.82 -6.03 -2.81
N PRO A 113 -15.95 -6.67 -3.19
CA PRO A 113 -16.68 -7.55 -2.29
C PRO A 113 -15.99 -8.91 -2.09
N ASP A 114 -15.13 -9.31 -3.03
CA ASP A 114 -14.57 -10.66 -3.09
C ASP A 114 -13.05 -10.61 -3.21
N ILE A 115 -12.38 -11.52 -2.50
CA ILE A 115 -10.94 -11.70 -2.51
C ILE A 115 -10.43 -12.21 -3.86
N ASP A 116 -11.26 -12.94 -4.61
CA ASP A 116 -10.89 -13.51 -5.91
C ASP A 116 -10.65 -12.44 -6.98
N ILE A 117 -11.20 -11.23 -6.78
CA ILE A 117 -11.02 -10.05 -7.64
C ILE A 117 -9.62 -9.43 -7.44
N LEU A 118 -8.94 -9.75 -6.33
CA LEU A 118 -7.64 -9.18 -6.03
C LEU A 118 -6.53 -9.82 -6.86
N GLU A 119 -5.53 -8.99 -7.17
CA GLU A 119 -4.36 -9.33 -7.96
C GLU A 119 -3.08 -8.98 -7.18
N LEU A 120 -1.92 -9.39 -7.72
CA LEU A 120 -0.64 -8.96 -7.16
C LEU A 120 -0.56 -7.43 -7.10
N GLY A 121 -0.12 -6.90 -5.96
CA GLY A 121 -0.03 -5.47 -5.69
C GLY A 121 -1.29 -4.84 -5.10
N ASP A 122 -2.42 -5.55 -5.09
CA ASP A 122 -3.60 -5.13 -4.33
C ASP A 122 -3.39 -5.31 -2.83
N LEU A 123 -4.22 -4.66 -2.01
CA LEU A 123 -4.05 -4.59 -0.57
C LEU A 123 -5.15 -5.34 0.18
N ILE A 124 -4.81 -5.84 1.35
CA ILE A 124 -5.78 -6.28 2.36
C ILE A 124 -5.62 -5.38 3.58
N GLN A 125 -6.75 -4.82 4.04
CA GLN A 125 -6.82 -3.92 5.18
C GLN A 125 -7.59 -4.63 6.30
N TYR A 126 -7.07 -4.64 7.51
CA TYR A 126 -7.65 -5.40 8.63
C TYR A 126 -8.29 -4.47 9.64
N GLU A 127 -9.55 -4.74 9.96
CA GLU A 127 -10.36 -4.03 10.95
C GLU A 127 -10.31 -4.76 12.30
N ASN A 128 -10.29 -4.02 13.40
CA ASN A 128 -10.45 -4.58 14.74
C ASN A 128 -11.92 -4.55 15.19
N ALA A 129 -12.23 -5.19 16.31
CA ALA A 129 -13.60 -5.26 16.85
C ALA A 129 -14.24 -3.88 17.12
N GLY A 130 -13.45 -2.81 17.22
CA GLY A 130 -13.92 -1.44 17.39
C GLY A 130 -14.16 -0.67 16.09
N GLY A 131 -14.14 -1.33 14.93
CA GLY A 131 -14.39 -0.68 13.64
C GLY A 131 -13.20 0.10 13.06
N ARG A 132 -12.01 -0.01 13.67
CA ARG A 132 -10.81 0.71 13.23
C ARG A 132 -9.91 -0.22 12.41
N ILE A 133 -9.63 0.19 11.18
CA ILE A 133 -8.52 -0.37 10.39
C ILE A 133 -7.20 -0.17 11.13
N TYR A 134 -6.56 -1.27 11.51
CA TYR A 134 -5.34 -1.27 12.32
C TYR A 134 -4.12 -1.79 11.56
N HIS A 135 -4.30 -2.38 10.37
CA HIS A 135 -3.20 -2.98 9.63
C HIS A 135 -3.41 -2.97 8.12
N SER A 136 -2.33 -2.69 7.39
CA SER A 136 -2.26 -2.67 5.93
C SER A 136 -1.26 -3.72 5.44
N THR A 137 -1.62 -4.50 4.42
CA THR A 137 -0.75 -5.50 3.79
C THR A 137 -0.87 -5.44 2.27
N ILE A 138 0.13 -5.97 1.55
CA ILE A 138 0.14 -6.05 0.09
C ILE A 138 0.23 -7.51 -0.35
N ILE A 139 -0.55 -7.87 -1.37
CA ILE A 139 -0.52 -9.20 -1.98
C ILE A 139 0.74 -9.33 -2.84
N THR A 140 1.60 -10.28 -2.48
CA THR A 140 2.88 -10.54 -3.14
C THR A 140 2.96 -11.92 -3.77
N GLY A 141 1.97 -12.77 -3.54
CA GLY A 141 1.86 -14.08 -4.14
C GLY A 141 0.46 -14.65 -4.01
N PHE A 142 0.27 -15.83 -4.57
CA PHE A 142 -0.90 -16.67 -4.36
C PHE A 142 -0.44 -18.10 -4.14
N THR A 143 -1.17 -18.84 -3.33
CA THR A 143 -1.04 -20.29 -3.17
C THR A 143 -2.34 -20.96 -3.63
N VAL A 144 -2.29 -22.27 -3.85
CA VAL A 144 -3.49 -23.07 -4.12
C VAL A 144 -3.64 -24.10 -3.00
N GLN A 145 -4.69 -23.98 -2.20
CA GLN A 145 -5.03 -24.94 -1.16
C GLN A 145 -6.39 -25.57 -1.47
N LYS A 146 -6.42 -26.91 -1.55
CA LYS A 146 -7.66 -27.67 -1.85
C LYS A 146 -8.38 -27.17 -3.12
N GLY A 147 -7.63 -26.72 -4.12
CA GLY A 147 -8.15 -26.20 -5.39
C GLY A 147 -8.58 -24.72 -5.35
N ILE A 148 -8.42 -24.03 -4.23
CA ILE A 148 -8.80 -22.62 -4.04
C ILE A 148 -7.55 -21.74 -4.10
N LYS A 149 -7.60 -20.68 -4.92
CA LYS A 149 -6.53 -19.67 -5.01
C LYS A 149 -6.60 -18.74 -3.82
N GLU A 150 -5.57 -18.70 -2.98
CA GLU A 150 -5.55 -17.90 -1.77
C GLU A 150 -4.37 -16.90 -1.79
N PRO A 151 -4.55 -15.65 -1.34
CA PRO A 151 -3.46 -14.68 -1.33
C PRO A 151 -2.35 -15.01 -0.33
N LEU A 152 -1.12 -14.68 -0.72
CA LEU A 152 0.01 -14.52 0.18
C LEU A 152 0.36 -13.04 0.26
N ILE A 153 0.60 -12.55 1.46
CA ILE A 153 0.81 -11.13 1.75
C ILE A 153 2.20 -10.87 2.33
N SER A 154 2.67 -9.64 2.13
CA SER A 154 3.86 -9.09 2.79
C SER A 154 3.50 -7.88 3.66
N GLN A 155 4.20 -7.71 4.79
CA GLN A 155 3.79 -6.78 5.86
C GLN A 155 4.90 -6.45 6.88
N HIS A 156 4.78 -5.31 7.58
CA HIS A 156 5.76 -4.80 8.57
C HIS A 156 5.17 -4.57 9.99
N SER A 157 4.35 -5.47 10.52
CA SER A 157 4.09 -5.60 11.97
C SER A 157 5.09 -6.53 12.65
N PHE A 158 5.56 -7.56 11.93
CA PHE A 158 6.64 -8.44 12.37
C PHE A 158 7.57 -8.86 11.21
N ASN A 159 7.65 -8.04 10.17
CA ASN A 159 8.40 -8.30 8.92
C ASN A 159 8.10 -9.70 8.34
N GLY A 160 7.01 -9.79 7.58
CA GLY A 160 6.57 -11.03 6.94
C GLY A 160 6.62 -10.94 5.42
N LEU A 161 7.16 -11.97 4.78
CA LEU A 161 7.20 -12.15 3.33
C LEU A 161 6.33 -13.36 2.94
N ASN A 162 5.39 -13.18 2.02
CA ASN A 162 4.54 -14.24 1.47
C ASN A 162 3.88 -15.12 2.55
N ILE A 163 3.41 -14.50 3.63
CA ILE A 163 2.70 -15.20 4.70
C ILE A 163 1.21 -15.33 4.36
N TYR A 164 0.54 -16.24 5.03
CA TYR A 164 -0.89 -16.46 4.82
C TYR A 164 -1.73 -15.22 5.22
N TYR A 165 -2.74 -14.90 4.43
CA TYR A 165 -3.47 -13.63 4.54
C TYR A 165 -4.44 -13.54 5.71
N ILE A 166 -4.90 -14.68 6.25
CA ILE A 166 -5.86 -14.70 7.35
C ILE A 166 -5.16 -14.23 8.64
N LYS A 167 -5.77 -13.26 9.31
CA LYS A 167 -5.35 -12.79 10.64
C LYS A 167 -6.47 -13.05 11.65
N PRO A 168 -6.32 -14.02 12.56
CA PRO A 168 -7.37 -14.38 13.52
C PRO A 168 -7.85 -13.24 14.41
N ALA A 169 -7.01 -12.23 14.66
CA ALA A 169 -7.34 -11.05 15.47
C ALA A 169 -8.18 -10.00 14.72
N ALA A 170 -8.38 -10.13 13.41
CA ALA A 170 -9.17 -9.19 12.62
C ALA A 170 -10.66 -9.54 12.74
N SER A 171 -11.50 -8.55 13.05
CA SER A 171 -12.96 -8.70 12.99
C SER A 171 -13.44 -8.74 11.53
N ARG A 172 -12.78 -7.99 10.65
CA ARG A 172 -13.09 -7.90 9.23
C ARG A 172 -11.83 -7.67 8.40
N MET A 173 -11.86 -8.19 7.17
CA MET A 173 -10.89 -7.88 6.12
C MET A 173 -11.57 -7.06 5.03
N HIS A 174 -10.89 -6.02 4.55
CA HIS A 174 -11.33 -5.20 3.43
C HIS A 174 -10.38 -5.42 2.26
N PHE A 175 -10.96 -5.80 1.13
CA PHE A 175 -10.24 -6.12 -0.10
C PHE A 175 -10.11 -4.86 -0.94
N MET A 176 -8.91 -4.32 -1.04
CA MET A 176 -8.67 -3.01 -1.63
C MET A 176 -7.92 -3.16 -2.95
N LYS A 177 -8.65 -2.97 -4.05
CA LYS A 177 -8.10 -3.01 -5.40
C LYS A 177 -7.51 -1.67 -5.80
N ILE A 178 -6.23 -1.65 -6.15
CA ILE A 178 -5.50 -0.45 -6.52
C ILE A 178 -5.82 -0.08 -7.98
N LYS A 179 -6.16 1.19 -8.22
CA LYS A 179 -6.70 1.70 -9.49
C LYS A 179 -6.05 3.03 -9.88
N ILE A 180 -4.73 3.08 -9.98
CA ILE A 180 -3.96 4.31 -10.22
C ILE A 180 -3.84 4.60 -11.72
#